data_AF-A0A525IFD1-F1
#
_entry.id   AF-A0A525IFD1-F1
#
_cell.length_a   1.000
_cell.length_b   1.000
_cell.length_c   1.000
_cell.angle_alpha   90.00
_cell.angle_beta   90.00
_cell.angle_gamma   90.00
#
_symmetry.space_group_name_H-M   'P 1'
#
loop_
_entity.id
_entity.type
_entity.pdbx_description
1 polymer ?
#
loop_
_entity_poly.entity_id
_entity_poly.type
_entity_poly.pdbx_seq_one_letter_code
_entity_poly.pdbx_strand_id
1 'polypeptide(L)' 'MTAMLNLAQIDEEIHQVRANLRDLVEQKTARSGAQDENRGDDLIAAQEEKLARLLKERESLVA' A
#
# COMPACT_ATOMS: atom_id res chain seq x y z
N MET A 1 2.72 -10.17 -25.30
CA MET A 1 3.08 -8.80 -24.87
C MET A 1 2.33 -8.32 -23.63
N THR A 2 1.24 -8.99 -23.20
CA THR A 2 0.37 -8.53 -22.10
C THR A 2 0.95 -8.69 -20.69
N ALA A 3 1.73 -9.75 -20.42
CA ALA A 3 2.25 -10.02 -19.08
C ALA A 3 3.27 -8.97 -18.56
N MET A 4 4.14 -8.44 -19.43
CA MET A 4 5.07 -7.36 -19.06
C MET A 4 4.36 -6.06 -18.70
N LEU A 5 3.28 -5.73 -19.42
CA LEU A 5 2.47 -4.55 -19.12
C LEU A 5 1.76 -4.70 -17.78
N ASN A 6 1.22 -5.89 -17.49
CA ASN A 6 0.58 -6.19 -16.21
C ASN A 6 1.57 -6.14 -15.03
N LEU A 7 2.79 -6.65 -15.20
CA LEU A 7 3.81 -6.60 -14.15
C LEU A 7 4.24 -5.16 -13.84
N ALA A 8 4.45 -4.33 -14.87
CA ALA A 8 4.80 -2.92 -14.71
C ALA A 8 3.68 -2.13 -14.01
N GLN A 9 2.41 -2.44 -14.31
CA GLN A 9 1.26 -1.83 -13.64
C GLN A 9 1.19 -2.21 -12.16
N ILE A 10 1.41 -3.49 -11.82
CA ILE A 10 1.44 -3.94 -10.43
C ILE A 10 2.60 -3.30 -9.68
N ASP A 11 3.78 -3.20 -10.29
CA ASP A 11 4.94 -2.54 -9.67
C ASP A 11 4.69 -1.05 -9.38
N GLU A 12 4.02 -0.34 -10.30
CA GLU A 12 3.60 1.05 -10.10
C GLU A 12 2.58 1.17 -8.95
N GLU A 13 1.56 0.30 -8.91
CA GLU A 13 0.59 0.31 -7.81
C GLU A 13 1.23 -0.01 -6.46
N ILE A 14 2.19 -0.96 -6.41
CA ILE A 14 2.96 -1.26 -5.20
C ILE A 14 3.73 -0.01 -4.75
N HIS A 15 4.36 0.70 -5.68
CA HIS A 15 5.09 1.93 -5.38
C HIS A 15 4.17 3.00 -4.77
N GLN A 16 3.00 3.22 -5.37
CA GLN A 16 2.00 4.17 -4.86
C GLN A 16 1.47 3.78 -3.48
N VAL A 17 1.14 2.51 -3.26
CA VAL A 17 0.64 2.03 -1.95
C VAL A 17 1.69 2.20 -0.86
N ARG A 18 2.97 1.93 -1.16
CA ARG A 18 4.08 2.14 -0.21
C ARG A 18 4.30 3.62 0.11
N ALA A 19 4.20 4.50 -0.88
CA ALA A 19 4.27 5.94 -0.65
C ALA A 19 3.14 6.40 0.28
N ASN A 20 1.90 5.98 -0.01
CA ASN A 20 0.74 6.30 0.82
C ASN A 20 0.88 5.77 2.27
N LEU A 21 1.40 4.56 2.44
CA LEU A 21 1.66 4.00 3.78
C LEU A 21 2.64 4.85 4.57
N ARG A 22 3.73 5.30 3.93
CA ARG A 22 4.70 6.20 4.55
C ARG A 22 4.04 7.50 4.99
N ASP A 23 3.27 8.14 4.11
CA ASP A 23 2.58 9.40 4.41
C ASP A 23 1.57 9.24 5.56
N LEU A 24 0.85 8.11 5.61
CA LEU A 24 -0.10 7.81 6.68
C LEU A 24 0.58 7.61 8.04
N VAL A 25 1.71 6.88 8.06
CA VAL A 25 2.51 6.68 9.27
C VAL A 25 3.10 8.01 9.75
N GLU A 26 3.67 8.82 8.85
CA GLU A 26 4.20 10.15 9.18
C GLU A 26 3.10 11.07 9.74
N GLN A 27 1.90 11.06 9.15
CA GLN A 27 0.74 11.82 9.66
C GLN A 27 0.30 11.35 11.05
N LYS A 28 0.26 10.03 11.30
CA LYS A 28 -0.07 9.51 12.64
C LYS A 28 0.96 9.93 13.68
N THR A 29 2.26 9.83 13.36
CA THR A 29 3.32 10.28 14.28
C THR A 29 3.22 11.78 14.55
N ALA A 30 2.92 12.59 13.54
CA ALA A 30 2.80 14.04 13.69
C ALA A 30 1.53 14.48 14.46
N ARG A 31 0.45 13.69 14.45
CA ARG A 31 -0.84 14.01 15.09
C ARG A 31 -1.09 13.24 16.40
N SER A 32 -0.08 12.56 16.93
CA SER A 32 -0.24 11.70 18.11
C SER A 32 -0.84 12.47 19.29
N GLY A 33 -2.02 12.04 19.76
CA GLY A 33 -2.80 12.67 20.83
C GLY A 33 -4.22 13.12 20.47
N ALA A 34 -4.67 13.00 19.21
CA ALA A 34 -6.03 13.36 18.78
C ALA A 34 -6.94 12.15 18.54
N GLN A 35 -8.26 12.33 18.68
CA GLN A 35 -9.31 11.31 18.48
C GLN A 35 -9.32 10.65 17.09
N ASP A 36 -8.56 11.19 16.13
CA ASP A 36 -8.41 10.68 14.76
C ASP A 36 -7.44 9.47 14.62
N GLU A 37 -6.79 9.03 15.71
CA GLU A 37 -5.82 7.92 15.66
C GLU A 37 -6.43 6.60 15.15
N ASN A 38 -7.66 6.25 15.57
CA ASN A 38 -8.35 5.03 15.13
C ASN A 38 -8.65 5.05 13.62
N ARG A 39 -9.01 6.21 13.06
CA ARG A 39 -9.26 6.33 11.61
C ARG A 39 -7.97 6.19 10.80
N GLY A 40 -6.84 6.64 11.36
CA GLY A 40 -5.51 6.44 10.76
C GLY A 40 -5.11 4.96 10.73
N ASP A 41 -5.38 4.22 11.80
CA ASP A 41 -5.08 2.79 11.87
C ASP A 41 -5.88 1.96 10.87
N ASP A 42 -7.18 2.22 10.72
CA ASP A 42 -8.01 1.54 9.74
C ASP A 42 -7.52 1.76 8.30
N LEU A 43 -7.09 2.98 7.98
CA LEU A 43 -6.54 3.33 6.66
C LEU A 43 -5.19 2.65 6.40
N ILE A 44 -4.31 2.59 7.41
CA ILE A 44 -3.02 1.88 7.31
C ILE A 44 -3.27 0.39 7.08
N ALA A 45 -4.15 -0.24 7.86
CA ALA A 45 -4.48 -1.66 7.73
C ALA A 45 -5.05 -1.99 6.32
N ALA A 46 -5.93 -1.15 5.78
CA ALA A 46 -6.46 -1.33 4.43
C ALA A 46 -5.37 -1.25 3.35
N GLN A 47 -4.42 -0.33 3.51
CA GLN A 47 -3.30 -0.17 2.57
C GLN A 47 -2.29 -1.31 2.68
N GLU A 48 -2.03 -1.84 3.87
CA GLU A 48 -1.21 -3.05 4.08
C GLU A 48 -1.85 -4.28 3.43
N GLU A 49 -3.16 -4.46 3.58
CA GLU A 49 -3.90 -5.55 2.93
C GLU A 49 -3.85 -5.42 1.39
N LYS A 50 -4.00 -4.19 0.87
CA LYS A 50 -3.83 -3.93 -0.58
C LYS A 50 -2.41 -4.29 -1.04
N LEU A 51 -1.38 -3.89 -0.29
CA LEU A 51 0.01 -4.20 -0.61
C LEU A 51 0.26 -5.71 -0.65
N ALA A 52 -0.25 -6.46 0.33
CA ALA A 52 -0.11 -7.91 0.38
C ALA A 52 -0.77 -8.60 -0.83
N ARG A 53 -1.95 -8.13 -1.25
CA ARG A 53 -2.63 -8.64 -2.46
C ARG A 53 -1.82 -8.38 -3.73
N LEU A 54 -1.31 -7.17 -3.90
CA LEU A 54 -0.49 -6.81 -5.07
C LEU A 54 0.81 -7.60 -5.13
N LEU A 55 1.48 -7.82 -3.99
CA LEU A 55 2.70 -8.63 -3.93
C LEU A 55 2.43 -10.09 -4.35
N LYS A 56 1.33 -10.68 -3.88
CA LYS A 56 0.92 -12.03 -4.28
C LYS A 56 0.59 -12.12 -5.77
N GLU A 57 -0.10 -11.11 -6.31
CA GLU A 57 -0.41 -11.05 -7.73
C GLU A 57 0.87 -10.92 -8.56
N ARG A 58 1.80 -10.06 -8.14
CA ARG A 58 3.13 -9.93 -8.74
C ARG A 58 3.87 -11.25 -8.77
N GLU A 59 3.93 -11.95 -7.64
CA GLU A 59 4.55 -13.27 -7.52
C GLU A 59 3.93 -14.27 -8.51
N SER A 60 2.62 -14.27 -8.68
CA SER A 60 1.93 -15.15 -9.63
C SER A 60 2.23 -14.87 -11.10
N LEU A 61 2.68 -13.66 -11.44
CA LEU A 61 3.07 -13.29 -12.81
C LEU A 61 4.54 -13.57 -13.13
N VAL A 62 5.38 -13.72 -12.10
CA VAL A 62 6.84 -13.97 -12.25
C VAL A 62 7.24 -15.41 -11.92
N ALA A 63 6.34 -16.20 -11.32
CA ALA A 63 6.50 -17.63 -11.07
C ALA A 63 6.33 -18.46 -12.35
#